data_AF-A0AAJ2AQE9-F1
#
_entry.id   AF-A0AAJ2AQE9-F1
#
_cell.length_a   1.000
_cell.length_b   1.000
_cell.length_c   1.000
_cell.angle_alpha   90.00
_cell.angle_beta   90.00
_cell.angle_gamma   90.00
#
_symmetry.space_group_name_H-M   'P 1'
#
loop_
_entity.id
_entity.type
_entity.pdbx_description
1 polymer ?
#
loop_
_entity_poly.entity_id
_entity_poly.type
_entity_poly.pdbx_seq_one_letter_code
_entity_poly.pdbx_strand_id
1 'polypeptide(L)'
;MKPVPFTMLVKSDWHAVNDGPPKAGPMTAAICGTRPESLKCSAKRVPIPAAAAPKVSCTRAARNRSYSHAASARPADDPQILQIAGRVRAHAWAAGATAAHAARAVERAAHAQARGAGDSLAVLAEAEIEVWQAQTVASQLVIDAAASVFDALGASATLRQAGLDRHWRNARTVASHNPRIYKDRIVGDFAVNGTLPPGQWRIGTPDS
;
A
#
# COMPACT_ATOMS: atom_id res chain seq x y z
N MET A 1 10.33 9.65 35.22
CA MET A 1 9.46 9.70 34.03
C MET A 1 8.65 8.41 34.01
N LYS A 2 7.40 8.42 34.46
CA LYS A 2 6.56 7.21 34.55
C LYS A 2 5.87 6.96 33.20
N PRO A 3 5.75 5.71 32.73
CA PRO A 3 5.08 5.41 31.48
C PRO A 3 3.58 5.67 31.60
N VAL A 4 3.00 6.32 30.58
CA VAL A 4 1.56 6.53 30.45
C VAL A 4 0.96 5.23 29.89
N PRO A 5 -0.11 4.65 30.49
CA PRO A 5 -0.72 3.45 29.95
C PRO A 5 -1.44 3.79 28.65
N PHE A 6 -1.00 3.17 27.55
CA PHE A 6 -1.70 3.22 26.28
C PHE A 6 -2.75 2.09 26.27
N THR A 7 -3.94 2.38 26.77
CA THR A 7 -5.09 1.48 26.59
C THR A 7 -5.49 1.54 25.12
N MET A 8 -5.16 0.47 24.39
CA MET A 8 -5.56 0.27 23.01
C MET A 8 -7.07 0.03 22.98
N LEU A 9 -7.84 1.06 22.63
CA LEU A 9 -9.28 0.95 22.45
C LEU A 9 -9.55 0.21 21.13
N VAL A 10 -9.59 -1.13 21.21
CA VAL A 10 -10.04 -2.01 20.12
C VAL A 10 -11.53 -2.30 20.35
N LYS A 11 -12.36 -1.55 19.63
CA LYS A 11 -13.69 -1.93 19.10
C LYS A 11 -14.70 -2.58 20.08
N SER A 12 -15.40 -1.74 20.82
CA SER A 12 -16.81 -1.94 21.14
C SER A 12 -17.51 -0.64 20.80
N ASP A 13 -18.16 -0.57 19.63
CA ASP A 13 -19.23 0.40 19.27
C ASP A 13 -19.60 0.24 17.78
N TRP A 14 -20.15 -0.92 17.44
CA TRP A 14 -20.91 -1.10 16.19
C TRP A 14 -22.43 -1.08 16.44
N HIS A 15 -22.90 -0.73 17.63
CA HIS A 15 -24.32 -0.70 18.02
C HIS A 15 -24.86 0.68 18.43
N ALA A 16 -24.14 1.78 18.17
CA ALA A 16 -24.63 3.12 18.51
C ALA A 16 -24.32 4.16 17.41
N VAL A 17 -24.94 4.02 16.24
CA VAL A 17 -25.12 5.11 15.27
C VAL A 17 -26.50 4.98 14.64
N ASN A 18 -27.53 5.26 15.43
CA ASN A 18 -28.82 5.75 14.94
C ASN A 18 -28.99 7.10 15.63
N ASP A 19 -28.62 8.18 14.91
CA ASP A 19 -29.21 9.52 15.00
C ASP A 19 -28.39 10.49 14.13
N GLY A 20 -28.94 10.82 12.96
CA GLY A 20 -28.49 11.95 12.12
C GLY A 20 -27.67 11.58 10.87
N PRO A 21 -27.79 12.38 9.78
CA PRO A 21 -27.13 12.09 8.51
C PRO A 21 -25.60 12.16 8.64
N PRO A 22 -24.85 11.25 7.99
CA PRO A 22 -23.41 11.16 8.15
C PRO A 22 -22.70 12.39 7.56
N LYS A 23 -21.93 13.09 8.39
CA LYS A 23 -20.97 14.10 7.91
C LYS A 23 -19.78 13.37 7.29
N ALA A 24 -19.68 13.41 5.97
CA ALA A 24 -18.56 12.86 5.21
C ALA A 24 -17.25 13.62 5.52
N GLY A 25 -16.33 12.98 6.24
CA GLY A 25 -14.96 13.45 6.41
C GLY A 25 -13.98 12.47 5.75
N PRO A 26 -13.05 12.92 4.88
CA PRO A 26 -12.13 12.02 4.20
C PRO A 26 -11.02 11.50 5.13
N MET A 27 -10.99 10.19 5.33
CA MET A 27 -9.99 9.43 6.08
C MET A 27 -8.68 9.29 5.27
N THR A 28 -8.08 10.41 4.84
CA THR A 28 -6.93 10.43 3.91
C THR A 28 -5.70 11.18 4.46
N ALA A 29 -5.73 11.62 5.72
CA ALA A 29 -4.68 12.45 6.30
C ALA A 29 -3.76 11.66 7.24
N ALA A 30 -2.80 10.88 6.71
CA ALA A 30 -1.72 10.32 7.53
C ALA A 30 -0.36 10.13 6.83
N ILE A 31 -0.22 10.38 5.52
CA ILE A 31 1.01 10.05 4.77
C ILE A 31 1.81 11.30 4.31
N CYS A 32 1.24 12.50 4.40
CA CYS A 32 1.85 13.70 3.82
C CYS A 32 2.39 14.68 4.87
N GLY A 33 3.54 14.37 5.45
CA GLY A 33 4.29 15.30 6.31
C GLY A 33 5.62 15.66 5.67
N THR A 34 5.68 16.68 4.80
CA THR A 34 6.87 17.52 4.54
C THR A 34 6.49 18.76 3.70
N ARG A 35 7.04 19.93 4.06
CA ARG A 35 6.69 21.30 3.61
C ARG A 35 6.84 21.56 2.09
N PRO A 36 6.13 22.56 1.52
CA PRO A 36 5.93 22.71 0.07
C PRO A 36 6.79 23.81 -0.59
N GLU A 37 8.08 23.92 -0.26
CA GLU A 37 8.95 24.91 -0.93
C GLU A 37 10.19 24.22 -1.49
N SER A 38 10.42 24.38 -2.80
CA SER A 38 11.59 23.96 -3.61
C SER A 38 11.52 22.73 -4.55
N LEU A 39 10.36 22.29 -5.05
CA LEU A 39 10.34 21.30 -6.15
C LEU A 39 9.41 21.68 -7.31
N LYS A 40 9.98 22.21 -8.39
CA LYS A 40 9.36 22.24 -9.72
C LYS A 40 9.77 20.96 -10.47
N CYS A 41 8.79 20.14 -10.85
CA CYS A 41 8.99 19.02 -11.77
C CYS A 41 7.85 19.03 -12.80
N SER A 42 8.19 19.20 -14.07
CA SER A 42 7.27 19.05 -15.20
C SER A 42 7.14 17.57 -15.58
N ALA A 43 6.42 16.80 -14.77
CA ALA A 43 5.97 15.47 -15.19
C ALA A 43 4.68 15.62 -16.00
N LYS A 44 4.64 15.11 -17.25
CA LYS A 44 3.38 14.95 -17.98
C LYS A 44 2.40 14.18 -17.09
N ARG A 45 1.28 14.83 -16.78
CA ARG A 45 0.26 14.37 -15.83
C ARG A 45 -0.53 13.23 -16.49
N VAL A 46 -0.11 11.99 -16.26
CA VAL A 46 -1.00 10.82 -16.47
C VAL A 46 -1.82 10.68 -15.18
N PRO A 47 -3.16 10.63 -15.23
CA PRO A 47 -3.99 10.43 -14.05
C PRO A 47 -3.75 9.01 -13.52
N ILE A 48 -2.89 8.91 -12.50
CA ILE A 48 -2.74 7.74 -11.64
C ILE A 48 -3.50 8.09 -10.36
N PRO A 49 -4.33 7.20 -9.77
CA PRO A 49 -4.88 7.44 -8.43
C PRO A 49 -3.73 7.76 -7.47
N ALA A 50 -3.67 9.04 -7.08
CA ALA A 50 -2.51 9.68 -6.51
C ALA A 50 -2.44 9.38 -5.01
N ALA A 51 -1.66 8.38 -4.62
CA ALA A 51 -1.24 8.25 -3.22
C ALA A 51 0.12 7.55 -3.01
N ALA A 52 0.68 6.82 -3.98
CA ALA A 52 1.83 5.94 -3.69
C ALA A 52 2.99 5.94 -4.69
N ALA A 53 2.96 6.72 -5.79
CA ALA A 53 4.13 6.81 -6.66
C ALA A 53 5.27 7.51 -5.90
N PRO A 54 6.40 6.82 -5.61
CA PRO A 54 7.42 7.40 -4.77
C PRO A 54 8.07 8.57 -5.50
N LYS A 55 8.45 9.62 -4.76
CA LYS A 55 9.20 10.83 -5.19
C LYS A 55 10.61 10.51 -5.74
N VAL A 56 10.82 9.33 -6.30
CA VAL A 56 12.11 8.77 -6.71
C VAL A 56 12.55 9.37 -8.04
N SER A 57 11.62 9.58 -8.98
CA SER A 57 11.94 10.17 -10.28
C SER A 57 12.49 11.60 -10.16
N CYS A 58 12.01 12.40 -9.19
CA CYS A 58 12.45 13.78 -9.03
C CYS A 58 13.83 13.94 -8.36
N THR A 59 14.28 12.97 -7.55
CA THR A 59 15.56 13.09 -6.81
C THR A 59 16.79 12.73 -7.64
N ARG A 60 16.64 11.88 -8.68
CA ARG A 60 17.75 11.47 -9.57
C ARG A 60 17.98 12.45 -10.72
N ALA A 61 16.91 12.98 -11.33
CA ALA A 61 17.01 13.86 -12.50
C ALA A 61 17.80 15.15 -12.22
N ALA A 62 17.86 15.59 -10.97
CA ALA A 62 18.64 16.75 -10.54
C ALA A 62 20.14 16.46 -10.31
N ARG A 63 20.58 15.18 -10.36
CA ARG A 63 21.98 14.81 -10.09
C ARG A 63 22.77 14.67 -11.40
N ASN A 64 23.92 15.35 -11.44
CA ASN A 64 24.82 15.31 -12.59
C ASN A 64 25.97 14.30 -12.47
N ARG A 65 26.18 13.70 -11.28
CA ARG A 65 27.27 12.74 -11.06
C ARG A 65 26.84 11.34 -11.47
N SER A 66 27.55 10.77 -12.45
CA SER A 66 27.41 9.37 -12.88
C SER A 66 28.58 8.52 -12.38
N TYR A 67 28.48 7.19 -12.55
CA TYR A 67 29.56 6.26 -12.23
C TYR A 67 30.60 6.25 -13.35
N SER A 68 31.87 5.96 -13.02
CA SER A 68 32.95 5.88 -14.01
C SER A 68 32.72 4.79 -15.07
N HIS A 69 31.94 3.76 -14.73
CA HIS A 69 31.57 2.63 -15.59
C HIS A 69 30.09 2.67 -15.98
N ALA A 70 29.42 3.82 -15.80
CA ALA A 70 28.05 4.00 -16.29
C ALA A 70 28.03 4.00 -17.82
N ALA A 71 26.92 3.57 -18.40
CA ALA A 71 26.74 3.58 -19.84
C ALA A 71 26.53 5.01 -20.39
N SER A 72 26.07 5.94 -19.52
CA SER A 72 25.84 7.35 -19.89
C SER A 72 26.46 8.32 -18.89
N ALA A 73 26.92 9.47 -19.41
CA ALA A 73 27.46 10.57 -18.61
C ALA A 73 26.44 11.19 -17.66
N ARG A 74 25.15 11.18 -18.06
CA ARG A 74 24.03 11.65 -17.25
C ARG A 74 23.22 10.46 -16.75
N PRO A 75 22.93 10.37 -15.44
CA PRO A 75 22.09 9.29 -14.89
C PRO A 75 20.67 9.22 -15.49
N ALA A 76 20.16 10.33 -16.02
CA ALA A 76 18.85 10.39 -16.66
C ALA A 76 18.82 9.69 -18.03
N ASP A 77 19.98 9.55 -18.67
CA ASP A 77 20.14 8.94 -19.99
C ASP A 77 20.76 7.53 -19.88
N ASP A 78 21.02 7.05 -18.66
CA ASP A 78 21.63 5.75 -18.42
C ASP A 78 20.58 4.62 -18.47
N PRO A 79 20.74 3.61 -19.34
CA PRO A 79 19.74 2.57 -19.56
C PRO A 79 19.50 1.70 -18.32
N GLN A 80 20.51 1.40 -17.51
CA GLN A 80 20.33 0.62 -16.26
C GLN A 80 19.50 1.42 -15.25
N ILE A 81 19.68 2.74 -15.22
CA ILE A 81 18.94 3.61 -14.30
C ILE A 81 17.50 3.79 -14.76
N LEU A 82 17.29 3.96 -16.06
CA LEU A 82 15.97 4.00 -16.67
C LEU A 82 15.22 2.68 -16.46
N GLN A 83 15.90 1.54 -16.51
CA GLN A 83 15.31 0.23 -16.21
C GLN A 83 14.77 0.16 -14.78
N ILE A 84 15.55 0.60 -13.78
CA ILE A 84 15.12 0.59 -12.38
C ILE A 84 13.95 1.57 -12.17
N ALA A 85 14.03 2.77 -12.75
CA ALA A 85 12.96 3.76 -12.69
C ALA A 85 11.66 3.22 -13.31
N GLY A 86 11.76 2.53 -14.45
CA GLY A 86 10.65 1.86 -15.11
C GLY A 86 10.03 0.78 -14.23
N ARG A 87 10.84 -0.08 -13.60
CA ARG A 87 10.39 -1.13 -12.68
C ARG A 87 9.65 -0.57 -11.46
N VAL A 88 10.24 0.43 -10.78
CA VAL A 88 9.61 1.10 -9.62
C VAL A 88 8.28 1.74 -10.03
N ARG A 89 8.22 2.38 -11.20
CA ARG A 89 6.98 2.94 -11.74
C ARG A 89 5.93 1.87 -12.04
N ALA A 90 6.33 0.74 -12.62
CA ALA A 90 5.44 -0.38 -12.91
C ALA A 90 4.87 -0.99 -11.63
N HIS A 91 5.71 -1.21 -10.60
CA HIS A 91 5.27 -1.70 -9.30
C HIS A 91 4.26 -0.75 -8.64
N ALA A 92 4.54 0.56 -8.64
CA ALA A 92 3.64 1.55 -8.08
C ALA A 92 2.30 1.63 -8.83
N TRP A 93 2.34 1.52 -10.17
CA TRP A 93 1.13 1.49 -10.99
C TRP A 93 0.29 0.24 -10.70
N ALA A 94 0.92 -0.94 -10.67
CA ALA A 94 0.24 -2.20 -10.38
C ALA A 94 -0.36 -2.20 -8.96
N ALA A 95 0.39 -1.77 -7.94
CA ALA A 95 -0.12 -1.65 -6.58
C ALA A 95 -1.33 -0.71 -6.48
N GLY A 96 -1.32 0.41 -7.22
CA GLY A 96 -2.45 1.33 -7.31
C GLY A 96 -3.68 0.71 -7.98
N ALA A 97 -3.48 -0.04 -9.06
CA ALA A 97 -4.56 -0.77 -9.74
C ALA A 97 -5.17 -1.86 -8.85
N THR A 98 -4.32 -2.60 -8.14
CA THR A 98 -4.71 -3.61 -7.15
C THR A 98 -5.52 -3.00 -6.00
N ALA A 99 -5.08 -1.87 -5.44
CA ALA A 99 -5.84 -1.17 -4.39
C ALA A 99 -7.20 -0.67 -4.89
N ALA A 100 -7.27 -0.14 -6.11
CA ALA A 100 -8.53 0.29 -6.72
C ALA A 100 -9.49 -0.89 -6.97
N HIS A 101 -8.96 -2.08 -7.30
CA HIS A 101 -9.75 -3.29 -7.44
C HIS A 101 -10.36 -3.71 -6.09
N ALA A 102 -9.55 -3.77 -5.04
CA ALA A 102 -10.03 -4.07 -3.68
C ALA A 102 -11.09 -3.07 -3.20
N ALA A 103 -10.91 -1.77 -3.46
CA ALA A 103 -11.90 -0.75 -3.12
C ALA A 103 -13.26 -1.02 -3.80
N ARG A 104 -13.26 -1.42 -5.08
CA ARG A 104 -14.49 -1.81 -5.78
C ARG A 104 -15.13 -3.06 -5.19
N ALA A 105 -14.34 -4.00 -4.68
CA ALA A 105 -14.86 -5.21 -4.00
C ALA A 105 -15.63 -4.82 -2.74
N VAL A 106 -15.02 -3.97 -1.92
CA VAL A 106 -15.64 -3.43 -0.69
C VAL A 106 -16.91 -2.65 -1.01
N GLU A 107 -16.90 -1.81 -2.06
CA GLU A 107 -18.09 -1.07 -2.50
C GLU A 107 -19.24 -2.01 -2.90
N ARG A 108 -18.94 -3.10 -3.66
CA ARG A 108 -19.95 -4.11 -4.03
C ARG A 108 -20.57 -4.75 -2.79
N ALA A 109 -19.75 -5.18 -1.83
CA ALA A 109 -20.23 -5.76 -0.58
C ALA A 109 -21.07 -4.78 0.25
N ALA A 110 -20.65 -3.51 0.34
CA ALA A 110 -21.40 -2.47 1.04
C ALA A 110 -22.78 -2.23 0.41
N HIS A 111 -22.86 -2.17 -0.92
CA HIS A 111 -24.13 -2.04 -1.63
C HIS A 111 -25.04 -3.26 -1.48
N ALA A 112 -24.50 -4.48 -1.52
CA ALA A 112 -25.28 -5.69 -1.31
C ALA A 112 -25.90 -5.72 0.10
N GLN A 113 -25.12 -5.34 1.11
CA GLN A 113 -25.59 -5.23 2.48
C GLN A 113 -26.69 -4.16 2.64
N ALA A 114 -26.52 -2.99 2.03
CA ALA A 114 -27.49 -1.90 2.11
C ALA A 114 -28.85 -2.25 1.45
N ARG A 115 -28.85 -3.12 0.43
CA ARG A 115 -30.08 -3.57 -0.25
C ARG A 115 -30.81 -4.69 0.50
N GLY A 116 -30.26 -5.22 1.58
CA GLY A 116 -30.83 -6.37 2.29
C GLY A 116 -30.95 -7.62 1.41
N ALA A 117 -30.03 -7.77 0.43
CA ALA A 117 -30.06 -8.90 -0.48
C ALA A 117 -29.81 -10.21 0.28
N GLY A 118 -30.56 -11.27 -0.05
CA GLY A 118 -30.47 -12.57 0.63
C GLY A 118 -29.11 -13.27 0.47
N ASP A 119 -28.26 -12.79 -0.44
CA ASP A 119 -26.91 -13.28 -0.75
C ASP A 119 -25.79 -12.42 -0.13
N SER A 120 -26.11 -11.44 0.74
CA SER A 120 -25.13 -10.46 1.22
C SER A 120 -23.90 -11.07 1.88
N LEU A 121 -24.02 -12.23 2.54
CA LEU A 121 -22.90 -12.95 3.16
C LEU A 121 -21.94 -13.54 2.13
N ALA A 122 -22.44 -14.08 1.00
CA ALA A 122 -21.61 -14.63 -0.06
C ALA A 122 -20.82 -13.50 -0.75
N VAL A 123 -21.49 -12.38 -1.05
CA VAL A 123 -20.85 -11.19 -1.64
C VAL A 123 -19.78 -10.61 -0.71
N LEU A 124 -20.03 -10.61 0.60
CA LEU A 124 -19.05 -10.16 1.59
C LEU A 124 -17.82 -11.07 1.63
N ALA A 125 -18.03 -12.39 1.59
CA ALA A 125 -16.96 -13.39 1.59
C ALA A 125 -16.09 -13.29 0.33
N GLU A 126 -16.70 -13.11 -0.85
CA GLU A 126 -15.98 -12.88 -2.11
C GLU A 126 -15.16 -11.59 -2.07
N ALA A 127 -15.76 -10.49 -1.59
CA ALA A 127 -15.05 -9.23 -1.44
C ALA A 127 -13.86 -9.35 -0.48
N GLU A 128 -14.00 -10.13 0.59
CA GLU A 128 -12.91 -10.40 1.53
C GLU A 128 -11.75 -11.16 0.84
N ILE A 129 -12.04 -12.16 0.00
CA ILE A 129 -11.02 -12.85 -0.81
C ILE A 129 -10.27 -11.88 -1.73
N GLU A 130 -10.99 -11.01 -2.45
CA GLU A 130 -10.39 -10.03 -3.34
C GLU A 130 -9.49 -9.04 -2.59
N VAL A 131 -9.91 -8.61 -1.39
CA VAL A 131 -9.10 -7.76 -0.51
C VAL A 131 -7.82 -8.47 -0.06
N TRP A 132 -7.88 -9.76 0.25
CA TRP A 132 -6.70 -10.53 0.65
C TRP A 132 -5.72 -10.78 -0.50
N GLN A 133 -6.23 -11.11 -1.68
CA GLN A 133 -5.42 -11.18 -2.91
C GLN A 133 -4.71 -9.85 -3.16
N ALA A 134 -5.44 -8.74 -3.03
CA ALA A 134 -4.91 -7.41 -3.22
C ALA A 134 -3.83 -7.07 -2.19
N GLN A 135 -4.04 -7.41 -0.91
CA GLN A 135 -3.07 -7.19 0.16
C GLN A 135 -1.75 -7.91 -0.13
N THR A 136 -1.79 -9.19 -0.50
CA THR A 136 -0.57 -9.98 -0.77
C THR A 136 0.24 -9.34 -1.90
N VAL A 137 -0.41 -9.03 -3.03
CA VAL A 137 0.26 -8.46 -4.20
C VAL A 137 0.78 -7.05 -3.94
N ALA A 138 -0.07 -6.15 -3.42
CA ALA A 138 0.30 -4.75 -3.21
C ALA A 138 1.43 -4.61 -2.18
N SER A 139 1.40 -5.38 -1.11
CA SER A 139 2.45 -5.32 -0.07
C SER A 139 3.82 -5.71 -0.63
N GLN A 140 3.88 -6.77 -1.44
CA GLN A 140 5.13 -7.20 -2.06
C GLN A 140 5.66 -6.16 -3.05
N LEU A 141 4.80 -5.67 -3.95
CA LEU A 141 5.18 -4.66 -4.95
C LEU A 141 5.73 -3.37 -4.31
N VAL A 142 5.12 -2.89 -3.23
CA VAL A 142 5.53 -1.66 -2.54
C VAL A 142 6.86 -1.86 -1.81
N ILE A 143 7.06 -3.03 -1.15
CA ILE A 143 8.33 -3.36 -0.50
C ILE A 143 9.46 -3.43 -1.53
N ASP A 144 9.23 -4.12 -2.65
CA ASP A 144 10.22 -4.25 -3.72
C ASP A 144 10.52 -2.90 -4.37
N ALA A 145 9.49 -2.10 -4.63
CA ALA A 145 9.68 -0.74 -5.14
C ALA A 145 10.51 0.13 -4.18
N ALA A 146 10.24 0.07 -2.87
CA ALA A 146 10.97 0.84 -1.89
C ALA A 146 12.44 0.39 -1.75
N ALA A 147 12.73 -0.90 -1.96
CA ALA A 147 14.08 -1.45 -1.96
C ALA A 147 14.86 -1.11 -3.25
N SER A 148 14.27 -1.35 -4.43
CA SER A 148 14.94 -1.15 -5.73
C SER A 148 15.35 0.29 -6.01
N VAL A 149 14.76 1.26 -5.33
CA VAL A 149 15.15 2.67 -5.42
C VAL A 149 16.63 2.89 -5.09
N PHE A 150 17.19 2.12 -4.16
CA PHE A 150 18.58 2.25 -3.74
C PHE A 150 19.56 1.79 -4.82
N ASP A 151 19.17 0.82 -5.65
CA ASP A 151 19.99 0.33 -6.77
C ASP A 151 20.20 1.42 -7.82
N ALA A 152 19.20 2.30 -8.02
CA ALA A 152 19.37 3.48 -8.84
C ALA A 152 20.19 4.53 -8.09
N LEU A 153 19.77 4.94 -6.90
CA LEU A 153 20.32 6.16 -6.30
C LEU A 153 21.72 5.99 -5.66
N GLY A 154 22.17 4.76 -5.46
CA GLY A 154 23.46 4.42 -4.88
C GLY A 154 23.59 4.76 -3.39
N ALA A 155 24.80 4.65 -2.84
CA ALA A 155 25.07 4.83 -1.42
C ALA A 155 24.58 6.18 -0.87
N SER A 156 24.60 7.26 -1.65
CA SER A 156 24.08 8.57 -1.22
C SER A 156 22.60 8.56 -0.82
N ALA A 157 21.80 7.60 -1.31
CA ALA A 157 20.40 7.46 -0.91
C ALA A 157 20.21 6.95 0.52
N THR A 158 21.23 6.36 1.13
CA THR A 158 21.17 5.87 2.52
C THR A 158 21.42 6.97 3.54
N LEU A 159 21.78 8.18 3.10
CA LEU A 159 21.95 9.32 3.99
C LEU A 159 20.65 9.61 4.74
N ARG A 160 20.77 9.83 6.06
CA ARG A 160 19.63 10.12 6.95
C ARG A 160 18.78 11.30 6.44
N GLN A 161 19.40 12.31 5.85
CA GLN A 161 18.71 13.47 5.28
C GLN A 161 17.80 13.11 4.10
N ALA A 162 18.14 12.10 3.30
CA ALA A 162 17.28 11.61 2.23
C ALA A 162 16.07 10.85 2.81
N GLY A 163 16.31 10.07 3.87
CA GLY A 163 15.29 9.35 4.65
C GLY A 163 14.44 8.39 3.82
N LEU A 164 14.98 7.86 2.72
CA LEU A 164 14.25 7.01 1.76
C LEU A 164 13.90 5.64 2.35
N ASP A 165 14.70 5.18 3.31
CA ASP A 165 14.53 3.94 4.07
C ASP A 165 13.20 3.89 4.83
N ARG A 166 12.63 5.06 5.18
CA ARG A 166 11.32 5.15 5.86
C ARG A 166 10.20 4.50 5.06
N HIS A 167 10.28 4.54 3.73
CA HIS A 167 9.24 3.97 2.87
C HIS A 167 9.25 2.44 2.96
N TRP A 168 10.43 1.83 2.92
CA TRP A 168 10.57 0.38 3.09
C TRP A 168 10.18 -0.04 4.51
N ARG A 169 10.65 0.65 5.55
CA ARG A 169 10.32 0.35 6.95
C ARG A 169 8.81 0.42 7.19
N ASN A 170 8.16 1.49 6.76
CA ASN A 170 6.72 1.65 6.93
C ASN A 170 5.93 0.56 6.19
N ALA A 171 6.30 0.25 4.93
CA ALA A 171 5.65 -0.80 4.16
C ALA A 171 5.82 -2.18 4.82
N ARG A 172 7.04 -2.49 5.30
CA ARG A 172 7.34 -3.73 5.99
C ARG A 172 6.59 -3.86 7.33
N THR A 173 6.46 -2.78 8.09
CA THR A 173 5.67 -2.75 9.32
C THR A 173 4.20 -3.09 9.03
N VAL A 174 3.57 -2.40 8.08
CA VAL A 174 2.15 -2.64 7.74
C VAL A 174 1.95 -4.07 7.23
N ALA A 175 2.83 -4.55 6.35
CA ALA A 175 2.77 -5.91 5.81
C ALA A 175 3.01 -7.00 6.87
N SER A 176 3.62 -6.68 8.01
CA SER A 176 3.90 -7.65 9.08
C SER A 176 2.79 -7.73 10.12
N HIS A 177 1.96 -6.69 10.26
CA HIS A 177 0.80 -6.71 11.16
C HIS A 177 -0.26 -7.73 10.71
N ASN A 178 -0.42 -7.89 9.39
CA ASN A 178 -1.36 -8.82 8.79
C ASN A 178 -0.56 -9.89 8.01
N PRO A 179 -0.13 -10.98 8.68
CA PRO A 179 0.82 -11.91 8.10
C PRO A 179 0.28 -12.54 6.81
N ARG A 180 0.93 -12.21 5.68
CA ARG A 180 0.51 -12.66 4.34
C ARG A 180 0.34 -14.17 4.24
N ILE A 181 1.16 -14.94 4.96
CA ILE A 181 1.18 -16.41 4.87
C ILE A 181 -0.19 -17.04 5.16
N TYR A 182 -0.97 -16.45 6.08
CA TYR A 182 -2.30 -16.95 6.38
C TYR A 182 -3.32 -16.50 5.34
N LYS A 183 -3.14 -15.31 4.76
CA LYS A 183 -4.00 -14.78 3.71
C LYS A 183 -3.79 -15.55 2.40
N ASP A 184 -2.55 -15.88 2.07
CA ASP A 184 -2.19 -16.73 0.94
C ASP A 184 -2.83 -18.12 1.06
N ARG A 185 -2.80 -18.72 2.26
CA ARG A 185 -3.49 -19.99 2.54
C ARG A 185 -5.00 -19.89 2.32
N ILE A 186 -5.65 -18.86 2.86
CA ILE A 186 -7.11 -18.67 2.73
C ILE A 186 -7.52 -18.46 1.27
N VAL A 187 -6.78 -17.62 0.55
CA VAL A 187 -7.00 -17.38 -0.88
C VAL A 187 -6.80 -18.68 -1.68
N GLY A 188 -5.78 -19.47 -1.35
CA GLY A 188 -5.53 -20.77 -1.99
C GLY A 188 -6.63 -21.79 -1.70
N ASP A 189 -7.09 -21.88 -0.45
CA ASP A 189 -8.18 -22.78 -0.04
C ASP A 189 -9.49 -22.42 -0.74
N PHE A 190 -9.82 -21.13 -0.84
CA PHE A 190 -10.95 -20.66 -1.65
C PHE A 190 -10.78 -21.04 -3.14
N ALA A 191 -9.61 -20.82 -3.72
CA ALA A 191 -9.36 -21.08 -5.14
C ALA A 191 -9.44 -22.58 -5.51
N VAL A 192 -9.08 -23.47 -4.58
CA VAL A 192 -9.05 -24.93 -4.82
C VAL A 192 -10.34 -25.61 -4.37
N ASN A 193 -10.84 -25.26 -3.19
CA ASN A 193 -11.94 -25.97 -2.53
C ASN A 193 -13.26 -25.16 -2.49
N GLY A 194 -13.25 -23.88 -2.87
CA GLY A 194 -14.41 -22.99 -2.72
C GLY A 194 -14.70 -22.61 -1.26
N THR A 195 -13.80 -22.92 -0.32
CA THR A 195 -13.96 -22.62 1.10
C THR A 195 -13.98 -21.10 1.32
N LEU A 196 -15.10 -20.58 1.80
CA LEU A 196 -15.21 -19.16 2.14
C LEU A 196 -14.29 -18.78 3.32
N PRO A 197 -13.82 -17.52 3.42
CA PRO A 197 -13.04 -17.05 4.56
C PRO A 197 -13.76 -17.35 5.89
N PRO A 198 -13.03 -17.79 6.93
CA PRO A 198 -13.62 -17.97 8.25
C PRO A 198 -14.02 -16.61 8.82
N GLY A 199 -15.20 -16.55 9.47
CA GLY A 199 -15.73 -15.32 10.04
C GLY A 199 -14.83 -14.74 11.14
N GLN A 200 -14.56 -13.43 11.03
CA GLN A 200 -13.84 -12.56 11.98
C GLN A 200 -12.69 -13.20 12.79
N TRP A 201 -11.47 -12.91 12.36
CA TRP A 201 -10.23 -13.18 13.11
C TRP A 201 -10.16 -12.35 14.40
N ARG A 202 -10.60 -12.93 15.53
CA ARG A 202 -10.25 -12.44 16.86
C ARG A 202 -8.77 -12.75 17.13
N ILE A 203 -8.09 -11.85 17.82
CA ILE A 203 -6.77 -12.15 18.42
C ILE A 203 -7.02 -13.18 19.52
N GLY A 204 -6.46 -14.38 19.40
CA GLY A 204 -6.67 -15.48 20.35
C GLY A 204 -5.85 -16.72 20.00
N THR A 205 -5.85 -17.70 20.89
CA THR A 205 -5.32 -19.05 20.62
C THR A 205 -6.23 -19.75 19.60
N PRO A 206 -5.69 -20.51 18.63
CA PRO A 206 -6.51 -21.39 17.80
C PRO A 206 -7.36 -22.29 18.70
N ASP A 207 -8.63 -22.48 18.37
CA ASP A 207 -9.49 -23.43 19.08
C ASP A 207 -8.81 -24.81 19.03
N SER A 208 -8.52 -25.35 20.22
CA SER A 208 -7.90 -26.66 20.44
C SER A 208 -8.87 -27.80 20.23
#